data_AF-A0A1H3PWX2-F1
#
_entry.id   AF-A0A1H3PWX2-F1
#
_cell.length_a   1.000
_cell.length_b   1.000
_cell.length_c   1.000
_cell.angle_alpha   90.00
_cell.angle_beta   90.00
_cell.angle_gamma   90.00
#
_symmetry.space_group_name_H-M   'P 1'
#
loop_
_entity.id
_entity.type
_entity.pdbx_description
1 polymer ?
#
loop_
_entity_poly.entity_id
_entity_poly.type
_entity_poly.pdbx_seq_one_letter_code
_entity_poly.pdbx_strand_id
1 'polypeptide(L)'
;MGSDAARAAAAGSDAPAPTDEPAHAPSGAPEPAPAGPTVGGTPEASSAPGTPPADPAPVPQVGSAGRAGGDGDADAPSEQTDPPGSAPGDDGSAPDDDRARAGTPVAEASPDTVLPAPEGAAAGAATALAAPTMLAPIVRPGEPNPAAEPPAEPRGTEAPAGDPEQVLSSYRWRFHHETLRELVEDPDELRAIRDRLTEKLEPATDNRTRARLLSLRAVVSRILGDLGKALSDGKLALAHAEATGELRRIAIAQARLAHVLQWRGDFAEADRLFEEANSSELPDRLRATMHEHAGRSCYDQGRYIEACNHFERALELRKVEDPDLIARTELALDAVLTKVAQKGWGPYPRSRDEVLQAHRPPAPRFSERVQRWGYADADGELAIAPSYADVQPFRDGVAWVRRPETETWELIDETGELLVGASAGYLGVGSFSDGLAWVSRNGAGSWIAIDKTNTVVISEGFDDVRPFRRGVAAVRKGGWGAVDKSGRLVVPTRYSGFTTALTDGRYVDGFTDEGLAIVDVSGRKGVVDRGGRVIVPPAHPALVIHPVAFLVGSGAGQWGALDRRGEPLIDMVHPSRADVMDEIDRLLADTKPVL
;
A
#
# COMPACT_ATOMS: atom_id res chain seq x y z
N MET A 1 24.96 76.60 20.70
CA MET A 1 26.27 76.89 21.30
C MET A 1 26.94 75.52 21.40
N GLY A 2 27.95 75.18 20.60
CA GLY A 2 29.23 75.88 20.41
C GLY A 2 30.26 75.04 21.18
N SER A 3 31.08 74.22 20.50
CA SER A 3 32.42 74.59 19.97
C SER A 3 33.47 74.72 21.09
N ASP A 4 34.69 74.18 21.01
CA ASP A 4 35.43 73.72 19.81
C ASP A 4 36.60 72.76 20.17
N ALA A 5 37.27 72.24 19.12
CA ALA A 5 38.66 71.77 19.06
C ALA A 5 39.09 70.44 19.74
N ALA A 6 40.05 69.66 19.22
CA ALA A 6 40.62 69.58 17.85
C ALA A 6 41.57 68.36 17.68
N ARG A 7 41.85 68.02 16.39
CA ARG A 7 43.17 67.59 15.82
C ARG A 7 43.43 66.14 15.38
N ALA A 8 43.04 65.86 14.11
CA ALA A 8 43.82 65.18 13.04
C ALA A 8 44.21 63.68 13.18
N ALA A 9 44.46 62.91 12.10
CA ALA A 9 44.57 63.21 10.66
C ALA A 9 43.95 62.07 9.79
N ALA A 10 43.24 62.38 8.68
CA ALA A 10 43.66 62.27 7.27
C ALA A 10 43.91 60.82 6.74
N ALA A 11 43.35 60.35 5.61
CA ALA A 11 42.46 60.92 4.57
C ALA A 11 41.39 59.84 4.15
N GLY A 12 40.59 59.84 3.07
CA GLY A 12 40.48 60.56 1.78
C GLY A 12 40.37 59.52 0.65
N SER A 13 39.21 59.20 0.05
CA SER A 13 38.36 59.96 -0.91
C SER A 13 38.92 59.94 -2.37
N ASP A 14 38.14 59.85 -3.46
CA ASP A 14 36.71 60.16 -3.67
C ASP A 14 36.00 59.24 -4.68
N ALA A 15 34.67 59.39 -4.77
CA ALA A 15 33.81 59.00 -5.90
C ALA A 15 32.96 60.21 -6.33
N PRO A 16 32.26 60.16 -7.49
CA PRO A 16 30.89 60.66 -7.50
C PRO A 16 29.92 59.86 -8.39
N ALA A 17 28.62 60.18 -8.31
CA ALA A 17 27.53 59.59 -9.10
C ALA A 17 26.74 60.68 -9.90
N PRO A 18 25.40 60.68 -10.07
CA PRO A 18 24.79 60.65 -11.41
C PRO A 18 23.86 61.84 -11.76
N THR A 19 23.34 61.88 -13.01
CA THR A 19 22.21 62.76 -13.41
C THR A 19 21.40 62.25 -14.64
N ASP A 20 20.08 62.17 -14.44
CA ASP A 20 18.93 62.51 -15.32
C ASP A 20 18.60 61.84 -16.69
N GLU A 21 17.31 62.03 -17.04
CA GLU A 21 16.40 61.39 -18.02
C GLU A 21 16.38 62.12 -19.41
N PRO A 22 15.59 61.75 -20.48
CA PRO A 22 14.18 61.29 -20.44
C PRO A 22 13.62 60.28 -21.50
N ALA A 23 12.43 59.75 -21.15
CA ALA A 23 11.33 59.13 -21.93
C ALA A 23 11.33 59.04 -23.47
N HIS A 24 10.96 57.85 -24.01
CA HIS A 24 9.70 57.59 -24.78
C HIS A 24 9.60 56.13 -25.34
N ALA A 25 8.38 55.66 -25.60
CA ALA A 25 7.99 54.38 -26.25
C ALA A 25 7.11 54.68 -27.52
N PRO A 26 6.53 53.74 -28.34
CA PRO A 26 6.31 52.28 -28.13
C PRO A 26 6.31 51.34 -29.39
N SER A 27 5.92 50.06 -29.17
CA SER A 27 5.14 49.16 -30.07
C SER A 27 5.78 48.41 -31.26
N GLY A 28 5.31 47.17 -31.51
CA GLY A 28 5.34 46.51 -32.83
C GLY A 28 5.80 45.04 -32.88
N ALA A 29 4.95 44.14 -33.40
CA ALA A 29 5.31 42.77 -33.87
C ALA A 29 4.92 42.62 -35.36
N PRO A 30 5.51 41.68 -36.13
CA PRO A 30 4.67 40.72 -36.88
C PRO A 30 5.31 39.34 -37.24
N GLU A 31 4.48 38.48 -37.85
CA GLU A 31 4.75 37.24 -38.62
C GLU A 31 4.06 37.38 -40.02
N PRO A 32 4.07 36.43 -40.99
CA PRO A 32 5.01 35.32 -41.33
C PRO A 32 5.34 35.14 -42.85
N ALA A 33 6.36 34.32 -43.18
CA ALA A 33 6.56 33.54 -44.44
C ALA A 33 6.68 34.29 -45.82
N PRO A 34 6.85 33.63 -47.01
CA PRO A 34 7.48 32.34 -47.40
C PRO A 34 8.52 32.45 -48.59
N ALA A 35 9.29 31.39 -48.93
CA ALA A 35 9.71 31.01 -50.32
C ALA A 35 10.71 29.81 -50.41
N GLY A 36 10.73 29.10 -51.56
CA GLY A 36 11.78 28.15 -52.03
C GLY A 36 12.36 28.62 -53.41
N PRO A 37 12.79 27.75 -54.37
CA PRO A 37 12.80 26.26 -54.39
C PRO A 37 14.01 25.59 -55.15
N THR A 38 13.92 24.27 -55.44
CA THR A 38 14.62 23.49 -56.54
C THR A 38 16.15 23.28 -56.47
N VAL A 39 16.83 22.20 -56.93
CA VAL A 39 16.58 20.89 -57.64
C VAL A 39 17.50 19.83 -56.95
N GLY A 40 17.43 18.48 -56.98
CA GLY A 40 16.64 17.42 -57.65
C GLY A 40 17.60 16.27 -58.13
N GLY A 41 17.17 15.05 -58.49
CA GLY A 41 15.81 14.50 -58.55
C GLY A 41 15.70 13.05 -59.11
N THR A 42 14.43 12.62 -59.26
CA THR A 42 13.89 11.61 -60.21
C THR A 42 14.02 10.09 -59.91
N PRO A 43 12.89 9.33 -59.85
CA PRO A 43 12.82 7.86 -59.76
C PRO A 43 12.31 7.18 -61.06
N GLU A 44 12.15 5.85 -61.05
CA GLU A 44 11.40 5.08 -62.07
C GLU A 44 9.87 5.11 -61.84
N ALA A 45 9.07 4.78 -62.88
CA ALA A 45 7.61 4.90 -62.88
C ALA A 45 6.89 3.95 -63.86
N SER A 46 5.64 3.56 -63.55
CA SER A 46 4.56 3.10 -64.47
C SER A 46 3.33 2.65 -63.65
N SER A 47 2.04 2.82 -63.99
CA SER A 47 1.29 3.74 -64.88
C SER A 47 -0.20 3.73 -64.44
N ALA A 48 -0.99 4.74 -64.82
CA ALA A 48 -2.44 4.89 -64.53
C ALA A 48 -3.24 5.07 -65.85
N PRO A 49 -4.49 5.61 -65.96
CA PRO A 49 -5.53 5.96 -64.96
C PRO A 49 -6.99 5.56 -65.37
N GLY A 50 -8.01 6.00 -64.60
CA GLY A 50 -9.44 6.02 -65.02
C GLY A 50 -10.40 6.56 -63.93
N THR A 51 -11.37 7.40 -64.27
CA THR A 51 -12.21 8.19 -63.33
C THR A 51 -13.74 8.17 -63.71
N PRO A 52 -14.68 8.74 -62.92
CA PRO A 52 -16.09 8.28 -62.81
C PRO A 52 -17.09 9.18 -63.62
N PRO A 53 -18.44 9.19 -63.41
CA PRO A 53 -19.13 9.70 -62.19
C PRO A 53 -20.53 9.09 -61.85
N ALA A 54 -21.19 9.72 -60.85
CA ALA A 54 -22.65 9.99 -60.71
C ALA A 54 -23.60 9.08 -59.88
N ASP A 55 -24.33 9.76 -58.98
CA ASP A 55 -25.62 9.44 -58.33
C ASP A 55 -26.81 9.68 -59.31
N PRO A 56 -28.06 9.18 -59.11
CA PRO A 56 -28.89 9.50 -57.93
C PRO A 56 -29.93 8.45 -57.45
N ALA A 57 -30.65 8.77 -56.36
CA ALA A 57 -31.82 8.04 -55.82
C ALA A 57 -33.12 8.23 -56.67
N PRO A 58 -34.22 7.46 -56.46
CA PRO A 58 -35.09 7.63 -55.28
C PRO A 58 -35.78 6.34 -54.73
N VAL A 59 -36.65 6.53 -53.71
CA VAL A 59 -37.49 5.51 -53.03
C VAL A 59 -38.70 5.08 -53.89
N PRO A 60 -39.34 3.93 -53.58
CA PRO A 60 -40.78 3.99 -53.29
C PRO A 60 -41.24 3.15 -52.08
N GLN A 61 -42.39 3.54 -51.50
CA GLN A 61 -43.23 2.70 -50.63
C GLN A 61 -44.47 2.17 -51.43
N VAL A 62 -45.45 1.60 -50.72
CA VAL A 62 -46.74 1.04 -51.21
C VAL A 62 -46.61 -0.38 -51.79
N GLY A 63 -47.50 -1.34 -51.50
CA GLY A 63 -48.65 -1.30 -50.59
C GLY A 63 -49.43 -2.62 -50.53
N SER A 64 -50.22 -2.80 -49.47
CA SER A 64 -50.86 -4.07 -49.06
C SER A 64 -52.19 -4.43 -49.75
N ALA A 65 -52.40 -5.72 -50.05
CA ALA A 65 -53.72 -6.39 -50.12
C ALA A 65 -53.54 -7.94 -50.14
N GLY A 66 -54.42 -8.78 -49.57
CA GLY A 66 -55.53 -8.52 -48.63
C GLY A 66 -56.65 -9.58 -48.65
N ARG A 67 -57.43 -9.67 -47.55
CA ARG A 67 -58.74 -10.39 -47.37
C ARG A 67 -58.66 -11.94 -47.32
N ALA A 68 -59.63 -12.68 -46.75
CA ALA A 68 -60.93 -12.37 -46.11
C ALA A 68 -61.15 -13.29 -44.86
N GLY A 69 -62.11 -13.11 -43.95
CA GLY A 69 -63.10 -12.02 -43.75
C GLY A 69 -64.20 -12.41 -42.72
N GLY A 70 -64.96 -11.40 -42.25
CA GLY A 70 -66.35 -11.46 -41.73
C GLY A 70 -66.60 -12.08 -40.34
N ASP A 71 -67.57 -11.64 -39.53
CA ASP A 71 -68.52 -10.49 -39.51
C ASP A 71 -68.81 -10.19 -38.00
N GLY A 72 -69.43 -9.09 -37.52
CA GLY A 72 -69.99 -7.86 -38.09
C GLY A 72 -70.70 -7.03 -37.00
N ASP A 73 -70.92 -5.73 -37.24
CA ASP A 73 -71.81 -4.75 -36.55
C ASP A 73 -71.72 -4.50 -35.01
N ALA A 74 -72.20 -3.38 -34.43
CA ALA A 74 -72.20 -1.95 -34.82
C ALA A 74 -72.81 -1.09 -33.66
N ASP A 75 -72.12 -0.05 -33.16
CA ASP A 75 -72.72 1.27 -32.78
C ASP A 75 -71.65 2.32 -32.33
N ALA A 76 -72.05 3.57 -32.07
CA ALA A 76 -71.21 4.70 -31.60
C ALA A 76 -72.02 5.67 -30.68
N PRO A 77 -71.55 6.87 -30.23
CA PRO A 77 -70.21 7.50 -30.31
C PRO A 77 -69.71 8.24 -29.01
N SER A 78 -68.43 8.68 -29.04
CA SER A 78 -67.88 9.97 -28.50
C SER A 78 -67.69 10.27 -26.99
N GLU A 79 -66.80 11.26 -26.76
CA GLU A 79 -66.46 12.03 -25.53
C GLU A 79 -65.64 11.33 -24.41
N GLN A 80 -64.93 12.02 -23.47
CA GLN A 80 -63.82 13.03 -23.49
C GLN A 80 -63.62 13.58 -22.03
N THR A 81 -62.41 14.02 -21.65
CA THR A 81 -62.00 14.85 -20.45
C THR A 81 -61.42 14.17 -19.17
N ASP A 82 -60.55 14.94 -18.49
CA ASP A 82 -59.68 14.72 -17.29
C ASP A 82 -60.06 15.70 -16.11
N PRO A 83 -59.31 15.85 -14.96
CA PRO A 83 -58.58 14.86 -14.12
C PRO A 83 -58.73 14.81 -12.55
N PRO A 84 -59.14 15.82 -11.75
CA PRO A 84 -58.31 16.30 -10.63
C PRO A 84 -58.75 15.90 -9.19
N GLY A 85 -57.93 15.96 -8.12
CA GLY A 85 -56.49 16.28 -8.01
C GLY A 85 -56.11 17.44 -7.05
N SER A 86 -55.85 17.19 -5.75
CA SER A 86 -55.49 18.21 -4.73
C SER A 86 -54.66 17.68 -3.53
N ALA A 87 -53.93 18.58 -2.82
CA ALA A 87 -53.22 18.38 -1.52
C ALA A 87 -53.83 19.27 -0.39
N PRO A 88 -53.40 19.26 0.90
CA PRO A 88 -52.06 19.66 1.46
C PRO A 88 -51.46 18.56 2.39
N GLY A 89 -50.55 18.70 3.39
CA GLY A 89 -49.93 19.81 4.19
C GLY A 89 -50.71 20.13 5.49
N ASP A 90 -50.14 20.57 6.63
CA ASP A 90 -48.76 20.87 7.11
C ASP A 90 -48.76 20.95 8.68
N ASP A 91 -47.68 21.41 9.33
CA ASP A 91 -47.53 21.89 10.74
C ASP A 91 -47.52 20.92 11.97
N GLY A 92 -46.39 20.93 12.72
CA GLY A 92 -46.34 21.69 13.99
C GLY A 92 -46.40 21.01 15.40
N SER A 93 -45.28 21.10 16.14
CA SER A 93 -45.16 21.24 17.63
C SER A 93 -45.16 20.02 18.58
N ALA A 94 -44.38 20.16 19.68
CA ALA A 94 -44.39 19.36 20.93
C ALA A 94 -44.89 20.23 22.12
N PRO A 95 -45.19 19.68 23.33
CA PRO A 95 -44.16 19.65 24.40
C PRO A 95 -44.29 18.57 25.54
N ASP A 96 -43.18 18.39 26.27
CA ASP A 96 -42.92 18.17 27.73
C ASP A 96 -43.75 17.26 28.70
N ASP A 97 -42.99 16.62 29.61
CA ASP A 97 -43.25 16.20 31.02
C ASP A 97 -44.40 15.19 31.36
N ASP A 98 -44.34 14.35 32.42
CA ASP A 98 -43.55 14.34 33.67
C ASP A 98 -43.47 12.91 34.31
N ARG A 99 -42.49 12.68 35.22
CA ARG A 99 -42.41 11.66 36.32
C ARG A 99 -42.52 10.13 36.05
N ALA A 100 -42.03 9.22 36.91
CA ALA A 100 -40.85 9.17 37.83
C ALA A 100 -40.80 7.84 38.63
N ARG A 101 -39.59 7.27 38.83
CA ARG A 101 -39.06 6.55 40.03
C ARG A 101 -37.80 5.75 39.62
N ALA A 102 -36.59 6.06 40.08
CA ALA A 102 -36.00 5.94 41.44
C ALA A 102 -35.28 4.57 41.65
N GLY A 103 -34.01 4.51 42.10
CA GLY A 103 -33.08 5.62 42.37
C GLY A 103 -31.65 5.18 42.76
N THR A 104 -30.72 6.15 42.74
CA THR A 104 -29.30 6.13 43.20
C THR A 104 -29.20 6.26 44.74
N PRO A 105 -28.03 6.18 45.44
CA PRO A 105 -26.62 6.56 45.10
C PRO A 105 -25.63 5.36 45.14
N VAL A 106 -24.36 5.38 44.65
CA VAL A 106 -23.21 6.34 44.68
C VAL A 106 -22.47 6.40 46.03
N ALA A 107 -21.21 5.93 46.06
CA ALA A 107 -20.15 6.27 47.03
C ALA A 107 -18.76 5.85 46.49
N GLU A 108 -17.70 6.54 46.92
CA GLU A 108 -16.29 6.29 46.57
C GLU A 108 -15.55 5.55 47.70
N ALA A 109 -14.37 4.94 47.42
CA ALA A 109 -13.14 5.05 48.24
C ALA A 109 -12.01 4.07 47.83
N SER A 110 -10.78 4.45 48.18
CA SER A 110 -9.57 3.61 48.38
C SER A 110 -8.88 4.15 49.66
N PRO A 111 -7.77 3.59 50.21
CA PRO A 111 -7.00 2.38 49.85
C PRO A 111 -6.66 1.46 51.08
N ASP A 112 -5.73 0.53 50.88
CA ASP A 112 -4.57 0.21 51.76
C ASP A 112 -4.51 -0.96 52.80
N THR A 113 -3.39 -1.68 52.68
CA THR A 113 -2.51 -2.42 53.64
C THR A 113 -2.89 -3.59 54.59
N VAL A 114 -1.87 -4.45 54.78
CA VAL A 114 -1.49 -5.32 55.94
C VAL A 114 -1.98 -6.80 56.01
N LEU A 115 -1.00 -7.69 56.25
CA LEU A 115 -1.09 -9.14 56.57
C LEU A 115 -1.24 -9.39 58.10
N PRO A 116 -1.49 -10.64 58.54
CA PRO A 116 -0.38 -11.34 59.21
C PRO A 116 -0.29 -12.85 58.93
N ALA A 117 0.85 -13.45 59.30
CA ALA A 117 1.11 -14.90 59.33
C ALA A 117 1.13 -15.43 60.79
N PRO A 118 1.24 -16.76 60.98
CA PRO A 118 2.32 -17.35 61.79
C PRO A 118 3.13 -18.37 60.94
N GLU A 119 4.45 -18.55 61.07
CA GLU A 119 5.28 -18.94 62.24
C GLU A 119 4.97 -20.35 62.79
N GLY A 120 5.92 -21.26 63.02
CA GLY A 120 7.37 -21.32 62.77
C GLY A 120 7.81 -22.80 62.63
N ALA A 121 9.06 -23.25 62.81
CA ALA A 121 10.37 -22.69 63.16
C ALA A 121 11.41 -23.86 63.09
N ALA A 122 12.75 -23.72 63.05
CA ALA A 122 13.69 -22.63 62.82
C ALA A 122 15.14 -23.23 62.72
N ALA A 123 16.18 -22.37 62.73
CA ALA A 123 17.61 -22.64 62.97
C ALA A 123 18.51 -23.14 61.80
N GLY A 124 19.72 -22.55 61.72
CA GLY A 124 20.80 -22.87 60.78
C GLY A 124 21.40 -21.61 60.13
N ALA A 125 22.68 -21.30 60.38
CA ALA A 125 23.31 -20.04 59.95
C ALA A 125 24.71 -20.23 59.34
N ALA A 126 25.22 -19.16 58.72
CA ALA A 126 26.62 -18.87 58.34
C ALA A 126 27.16 -19.30 56.94
N THR A 127 27.25 -18.29 56.05
CA THR A 127 28.53 -17.81 55.48
C THR A 127 29.28 -18.58 54.37
N ALA A 128 29.02 -18.14 53.13
CA ALA A 128 30.00 -17.77 52.07
C ALA A 128 30.83 -18.80 51.26
N LEU A 129 31.31 -18.27 50.12
CA LEU A 129 32.48 -18.64 49.28
C LEU A 129 32.42 -19.85 48.30
N ALA A 130 32.68 -19.46 47.03
CA ALA A 130 33.43 -20.19 46.00
C ALA A 130 32.83 -21.44 45.33
N ALA A 131 33.37 -21.75 44.14
CA ALA A 131 32.91 -22.81 43.24
C ALA A 131 33.86 -24.02 43.20
N PRO A 132 33.38 -25.16 42.68
CA PRO A 132 34.14 -26.01 41.75
C PRO A 132 33.48 -25.95 40.34
N THR A 133 34.17 -25.80 39.22
CA THR A 133 35.34 -26.50 38.64
C THR A 133 34.93 -27.60 37.63
N MET A 134 35.06 -27.24 36.35
CA MET A 134 35.56 -28.03 35.21
C MET A 134 35.13 -29.51 35.07
N LEU A 135 34.43 -29.83 33.99
CA LEU A 135 34.51 -31.14 33.33
C LEU A 135 35.55 -31.07 32.20
N ALA A 136 36.57 -31.95 32.27
CA ALA A 136 37.64 -32.09 31.28
C ALA A 136 37.42 -33.34 30.39
N PRO A 137 38.00 -33.41 29.18
CA PRO A 137 37.68 -34.46 28.21
C PRO A 137 38.34 -35.81 28.53
N ILE A 138 37.69 -36.90 28.10
CA ILE A 138 38.20 -38.27 28.26
C ILE A 138 39.20 -38.59 27.14
N VAL A 139 40.45 -38.83 27.52
CA VAL A 139 41.52 -39.36 26.65
C VAL A 139 41.74 -40.85 26.95
N ARG A 140 42.12 -41.65 25.95
CA ARG A 140 42.62 -43.03 26.10
C ARG A 140 44.03 -43.15 25.49
N PRO A 141 44.97 -43.91 26.07
CA PRO A 141 46.40 -43.84 25.69
C PRO A 141 46.90 -44.96 24.74
N GLY A 142 47.83 -44.59 23.84
CA GLY A 142 48.75 -45.46 23.08
C GLY A 142 48.14 -46.31 21.94
N GLU A 143 48.81 -46.60 20.83
CA GLU A 143 50.09 -46.16 20.20
C GLU A 143 50.09 -46.73 18.74
N PRO A 144 50.99 -46.39 17.79
CA PRO A 144 52.04 -45.36 17.78
C PRO A 144 52.00 -44.42 16.54
N ASN A 145 53.02 -43.55 16.46
CA ASN A 145 53.25 -42.46 15.49
C ASN A 145 53.35 -42.86 13.99
N PRO A 146 52.63 -42.19 13.05
CA PRO A 146 52.95 -42.17 11.62
C PRO A 146 54.02 -41.10 11.28
N ALA A 147 54.82 -41.35 10.25
CA ALA A 147 55.81 -40.38 9.75
C ALA A 147 55.16 -39.24 8.93
N ALA A 148 55.91 -38.15 8.70
CA ALA A 148 55.41 -36.97 8.01
C ALA A 148 55.02 -37.24 6.55
N GLU A 149 53.77 -36.91 6.20
CA GLU A 149 53.33 -36.76 4.81
C GLU A 149 53.77 -35.39 4.24
N PRO A 150 54.03 -35.27 2.92
CA PRO A 150 54.36 -33.99 2.29
C PRO A 150 53.16 -33.04 2.29
N PRO A 151 53.37 -31.71 2.15
CA PRO A 151 52.27 -30.75 2.09
C PRO A 151 51.36 -31.04 0.89
N ALA A 152 50.07 -31.22 1.15
CA ALA A 152 49.08 -31.43 0.10
C ALA A 152 48.91 -30.17 -0.77
N GLU A 153 48.77 -30.37 -2.07
CA GLU A 153 48.44 -29.31 -3.03
C GLU A 153 47.08 -28.66 -2.70
N PRO A 154 46.87 -27.38 -3.05
CA PRO A 154 45.61 -26.69 -2.78
C PRO A 154 44.46 -27.41 -3.49
N ARG A 155 43.57 -28.03 -2.71
CA ARG A 155 42.31 -28.59 -3.23
C ARG A 155 41.47 -27.45 -3.80
N GLY A 156 41.28 -27.44 -5.12
CA GLY A 156 40.31 -26.55 -5.74
C GLY A 156 38.91 -26.89 -5.24
N THR A 157 38.23 -25.92 -4.64
CA THR A 157 36.84 -26.08 -4.19
C THR A 157 35.92 -26.12 -5.41
N GLU A 158 35.56 -27.31 -5.89
CA GLU A 158 34.48 -27.46 -6.87
C GLU A 158 33.17 -27.00 -6.23
N ALA A 159 32.70 -25.81 -6.60
CA ALA A 159 31.47 -25.24 -6.09
C ALA A 159 30.25 -26.13 -6.41
N PRO A 160 29.25 -26.23 -5.51
CA PRO A 160 28.18 -27.22 -5.63
C PRO A 160 27.37 -27.12 -6.92
N ALA A 161 27.30 -28.25 -7.64
CA ALA A 161 26.57 -28.38 -8.89
C ALA A 161 25.04 -28.39 -8.64
N GLY A 162 24.38 -27.33 -9.09
CA GLY A 162 22.93 -27.12 -8.96
C GLY A 162 22.55 -25.68 -9.34
N ASP A 163 21.27 -25.37 -9.50
CA ASP A 163 20.79 -24.00 -9.78
C ASP A 163 21.27 -23.06 -8.65
N PRO A 164 21.97 -21.94 -8.93
CA PRO A 164 22.45 -21.03 -7.88
C PRO A 164 21.33 -20.50 -6.96
N GLU A 165 20.09 -20.40 -7.45
CA GLU A 165 18.94 -20.03 -6.60
C GLU A 165 18.60 -21.12 -5.56
N GLN A 166 18.81 -22.40 -5.90
CA GLN A 166 18.55 -23.56 -5.04
C GLN A 166 19.74 -23.91 -4.13
N VAL A 167 20.97 -23.62 -4.57
CA VAL A 167 22.16 -23.61 -3.69
C VAL A 167 21.96 -22.57 -2.59
N LEU A 168 21.56 -21.34 -2.95
CA LEU A 168 21.33 -20.27 -1.98
C LEU A 168 20.12 -20.54 -1.06
N SER A 169 19.10 -21.29 -1.52
CA SER A 169 17.94 -21.69 -0.70
C SER A 169 18.24 -22.79 0.33
N SER A 170 19.28 -23.59 0.09
CA SER A 170 19.71 -24.69 0.96
C SER A 170 20.90 -24.34 1.86
N TYR A 171 21.47 -23.13 1.68
CA TYR A 171 22.59 -22.63 2.46
C TYR A 171 22.26 -22.49 3.96
N ARG A 172 23.14 -23.00 4.83
CA ARG A 172 22.93 -23.06 6.28
C ARG A 172 23.50 -21.84 6.99
N TRP A 173 22.72 -20.76 7.01
CA TRP A 173 23.10 -19.49 7.64
C TRP A 173 23.34 -19.62 9.15
N ARG A 174 24.57 -19.34 9.58
CA ARG A 174 24.90 -19.05 10.98
C ARG A 174 24.86 -17.54 11.22
N PHE A 175 24.59 -17.12 12.46
CA PHE A 175 24.47 -15.71 12.83
C PHE A 175 25.41 -15.38 13.99
N HIS A 176 26.03 -14.20 13.93
CA HIS A 176 26.92 -13.73 14.98
C HIS A 176 26.10 -13.20 16.18
N HIS A 177 26.27 -13.80 17.36
CA HIS A 177 25.39 -13.55 18.51
C HIS A 177 25.35 -12.10 19.02
N GLU A 178 26.38 -11.27 18.76
CA GLU A 178 26.37 -9.84 19.16
C GLU A 178 25.90 -8.85 18.08
N THR A 179 25.76 -9.28 16.83
CA THR A 179 25.41 -8.38 15.70
C THR A 179 24.22 -8.87 14.90
N LEU A 180 23.78 -10.11 15.13
CA LEU A 180 22.67 -10.77 14.45
C LEU A 180 22.82 -10.86 12.91
N ARG A 181 24.02 -10.59 12.39
CA ARG A 181 24.38 -10.64 10.97
C ARG A 181 24.83 -12.04 10.56
N GLU A 182 24.65 -12.36 9.29
CA GLU A 182 25.11 -13.60 8.66
C GLU A 182 26.62 -13.77 8.81
N LEU A 183 27.05 -14.97 9.24
CA LEU A 183 28.44 -15.40 9.21
C LEU A 183 28.74 -16.11 7.89
N VAL A 184 29.89 -15.80 7.29
CA VAL A 184 30.38 -16.40 6.05
C VAL A 184 31.54 -17.33 6.37
N GLU A 185 31.40 -18.62 6.06
CA GLU A 185 32.44 -19.62 6.24
C GLU A 185 33.31 -19.77 4.99
N ASP A 186 32.70 -19.76 3.80
CA ASP A 186 33.39 -19.73 2.51
C ASP A 186 32.94 -18.50 1.66
N PRO A 187 33.75 -17.43 1.60
CA PRO A 187 33.46 -16.27 0.76
C PRO A 187 33.61 -16.53 -0.75
N ASP A 188 34.34 -17.57 -1.16
CA ASP A 188 34.57 -17.90 -2.57
C ASP A 188 33.43 -18.72 -3.16
N GLU A 189 32.80 -19.60 -2.37
CA GLU A 189 31.50 -20.21 -2.72
C GLU A 189 30.43 -19.13 -2.99
N LEU A 190 30.31 -18.14 -2.10
CA LEU A 190 29.37 -17.03 -2.29
C LEU A 190 29.69 -16.18 -3.52
N ARG A 191 30.98 -15.97 -3.86
CA ARG A 191 31.37 -15.31 -5.13
C ARG A 191 30.92 -16.13 -6.33
N ALA A 192 31.18 -17.44 -6.33
CA ALA A 192 30.72 -18.33 -7.40
C ALA A 192 29.19 -18.33 -7.56
N ILE A 193 28.42 -18.30 -6.46
CA ILE A 193 26.95 -18.18 -6.52
C ILE A 193 26.52 -16.83 -7.12
N ARG A 194 27.12 -15.70 -6.70
CA ARG A 194 26.84 -14.34 -7.23
C ARG A 194 27.10 -14.25 -8.74
N ASP A 195 28.17 -14.88 -9.20
CA ASP A 195 28.61 -14.79 -10.59
C ASP A 195 27.72 -15.68 -11.48
N ARG A 196 27.33 -16.87 -11.01
CA ARG A 196 26.32 -17.73 -11.65
C ARG A 196 24.90 -17.12 -11.65
N LEU A 197 24.55 -16.33 -10.62
CA LEU A 197 23.33 -15.50 -10.65
C LEU A 197 23.39 -14.39 -11.71
N THR A 198 24.59 -13.93 -12.09
CA THR A 198 24.78 -12.95 -13.16
C THR A 198 24.60 -13.58 -14.53
N GLU A 199 25.24 -14.73 -14.78
CA GLU A 199 25.04 -15.53 -16.01
C GLU A 199 23.55 -15.81 -16.27
N LYS A 200 22.79 -16.13 -15.22
CA LYS A 200 21.34 -16.40 -15.30
C LYS A 200 20.49 -15.15 -15.52
N LEU A 201 21.00 -13.96 -15.15
CA LEU A 201 20.30 -12.68 -15.27
C LEU A 201 20.46 -12.03 -16.65
N GLU A 202 21.59 -12.23 -17.34
CA GLU A 202 21.85 -11.67 -18.67
C GLU A 202 20.75 -11.98 -19.71
N PRO A 203 20.26 -13.23 -19.87
CA PRO A 203 19.17 -13.54 -20.80
C PRO A 203 17.76 -13.21 -20.25
N ALA A 204 17.63 -12.75 -19.00
CA ALA A 204 16.32 -12.54 -18.37
C ALA A 204 15.66 -11.25 -18.86
N THR A 205 14.61 -11.39 -19.66
CA THR A 205 13.84 -10.27 -20.24
C THR A 205 12.63 -9.85 -19.40
N ASP A 206 12.02 -10.76 -18.64
CA ASP A 206 10.78 -10.48 -17.91
C ASP A 206 11.02 -9.87 -16.51
N ASN A 207 10.14 -8.94 -16.11
CA ASN A 207 10.24 -8.24 -14.82
C ASN A 207 10.25 -9.17 -13.60
N ARG A 208 9.56 -10.32 -13.65
CA ARG A 208 9.41 -11.24 -12.52
C ARG A 208 10.69 -12.04 -12.27
N THR A 209 11.36 -12.52 -13.32
CA THR A 209 12.67 -13.18 -13.23
C THR A 209 13.78 -12.17 -12.91
N ARG A 210 13.79 -11.01 -13.57
CA ARG A 210 14.78 -9.94 -13.31
C ARG A 210 14.75 -9.48 -11.87
N ALA A 211 13.57 -9.16 -11.33
CA ALA A 211 13.40 -8.79 -9.92
C ALA A 211 13.91 -9.88 -8.98
N ARG A 212 13.60 -11.16 -9.24
CA ARG A 212 14.03 -12.29 -8.40
C ARG A 212 15.56 -12.43 -8.40
N LEU A 213 16.19 -12.48 -9.56
CA LEU A 213 17.63 -12.69 -9.69
C LEU A 213 18.46 -11.51 -9.17
N LEU A 214 18.08 -10.27 -9.50
CA LEU A 214 18.72 -9.06 -8.94
C LEU A 214 18.58 -9.03 -7.42
N SER A 215 17.41 -9.36 -6.89
CA SER A 215 17.17 -9.39 -5.43
C SER A 215 18.04 -10.43 -4.71
N LEU A 216 18.24 -11.62 -5.29
CA LEU A 216 19.16 -12.62 -4.75
C LEU A 216 20.63 -12.19 -4.87
N ARG A 217 21.03 -11.61 -6.01
CA ARG A 217 22.40 -11.12 -6.22
C ARG A 217 22.75 -9.95 -5.29
N ALA A 218 21.76 -9.11 -4.95
CA ALA A 218 21.88 -8.07 -3.94
C ALA A 218 22.14 -8.66 -2.55
N VAL A 219 21.43 -9.73 -2.15
CA VAL A 219 21.64 -10.42 -0.87
C VAL A 219 23.05 -11.01 -0.77
N VAL A 220 23.52 -11.72 -1.80
CA VAL A 220 24.88 -12.28 -1.79
C VAL A 220 25.94 -11.18 -1.80
N SER A 221 25.73 -10.11 -2.57
CA SER A 221 26.63 -8.95 -2.60
C SER A 221 26.67 -8.20 -1.26
N ARG A 222 25.55 -8.08 -0.53
CA ARG A 222 25.49 -7.52 0.83
C ARG A 222 26.39 -8.32 1.77
N ILE A 223 26.21 -9.64 1.78
CA ILE A 223 26.90 -10.57 2.67
C ILE A 223 28.42 -10.61 2.38
N LEU A 224 28.82 -10.46 1.11
CA LEU A 224 30.21 -10.29 0.68
C LEU A 224 30.82 -8.91 0.99
N GLY A 225 30.06 -7.96 1.54
CA GLY A 225 30.51 -6.58 1.79
C GLY A 225 30.53 -5.66 0.54
N ASP A 226 30.07 -6.16 -0.61
CA ASP A 226 29.96 -5.48 -1.91
C ASP A 226 28.77 -4.48 -1.93
N LEU A 227 28.60 -3.69 -0.85
CA LEU A 227 27.39 -2.92 -0.53
C LEU A 227 26.93 -1.94 -1.62
N GLY A 228 27.85 -1.37 -2.40
CA GLY A 228 27.51 -0.51 -3.54
C GLY A 228 26.85 -1.26 -4.70
N LYS A 229 27.30 -2.49 -5.00
CA LYS A 229 26.67 -3.36 -6.01
C LYS A 229 25.32 -3.84 -5.49
N ALA A 230 25.27 -4.27 -4.23
CA ALA A 230 24.04 -4.70 -3.57
C ALA A 230 22.94 -3.62 -3.59
N LEU A 231 23.30 -2.35 -3.44
CA LEU A 231 22.36 -1.23 -3.49
C LEU A 231 21.79 -1.04 -4.91
N SER A 232 22.66 -1.09 -5.92
CA SER A 232 22.24 -0.96 -7.33
C SER A 232 21.31 -2.10 -7.75
N ASP A 233 21.69 -3.34 -7.44
CA ASP A 233 20.86 -4.51 -7.69
C ASP A 233 19.53 -4.46 -6.92
N GLY A 234 19.55 -4.04 -5.65
CA GLY A 234 18.36 -3.92 -4.82
C GLY A 234 17.35 -2.88 -5.35
N LYS A 235 17.82 -1.70 -5.78
CA LYS A 235 16.95 -0.66 -6.37
C LYS A 235 16.39 -1.07 -7.73
N LEU A 236 17.18 -1.74 -8.57
CA LEU A 236 16.68 -2.33 -9.84
C LEU A 236 15.70 -3.48 -9.60
N ALA A 237 15.94 -4.31 -8.58
CA ALA A 237 15.04 -5.40 -8.21
C ALA A 237 13.66 -4.88 -7.75
N LEU A 238 13.64 -3.81 -6.97
CA LEU A 238 12.41 -3.16 -6.51
C LEU A 238 11.62 -2.56 -7.68
N ALA A 239 12.25 -1.77 -8.55
CA ALA A 239 11.58 -1.20 -9.72
C ALA A 239 11.00 -2.29 -10.66
N HIS A 240 11.73 -3.39 -10.88
CA HIS A 240 11.19 -4.54 -11.62
C HIS A 240 10.06 -5.26 -10.86
N ALA A 241 10.08 -5.32 -9.52
CA ALA A 241 9.02 -5.92 -8.72
C ALA A 241 7.72 -5.09 -8.76
N GLU A 242 7.82 -3.76 -8.60
CA GLU A 242 6.72 -2.81 -8.71
C GLU A 242 6.05 -2.92 -10.08
N ALA A 243 6.85 -3.01 -11.15
CA ALA A 243 6.40 -3.25 -12.52
C ALA A 243 5.77 -4.65 -12.75
N THR A 244 5.61 -5.49 -11.72
CA THR A 244 4.77 -6.70 -11.75
C THR A 244 3.47 -6.59 -10.97
N GLY A 245 3.30 -5.57 -10.11
CA GLY A 245 2.12 -5.39 -9.24
C GLY A 245 1.92 -6.45 -8.15
N GLU A 246 2.68 -7.55 -8.13
CA GLU A 246 2.56 -8.62 -7.15
C GLU A 246 3.10 -8.18 -5.77
N LEU A 247 2.20 -7.84 -4.84
CA LEU A 247 2.52 -7.35 -3.49
C LEU A 247 3.61 -8.17 -2.77
N ARG A 248 3.49 -9.50 -2.80
CA ARG A 248 4.49 -10.42 -2.20
C ARG A 248 5.91 -10.20 -2.75
N ARG A 249 6.06 -9.85 -4.03
CA ARG A 249 7.38 -9.60 -4.65
C ARG A 249 7.92 -8.23 -4.29
N ILE A 250 7.05 -7.22 -4.26
CA ILE A 250 7.40 -5.85 -3.89
C ILE A 250 7.95 -5.83 -2.45
N ALA A 251 7.23 -6.43 -1.50
CA ALA A 251 7.64 -6.54 -0.10
C ALA A 251 9.00 -7.26 0.09
N ILE A 252 9.24 -8.37 -0.62
CA ILE A 252 10.53 -9.09 -0.58
C ILE A 252 11.66 -8.24 -1.15
N ALA A 253 11.41 -7.47 -2.22
CA ALA A 253 12.40 -6.58 -2.80
C ALA A 253 12.71 -5.38 -1.88
N GLN A 254 11.68 -4.73 -1.31
CA GLN A 254 11.81 -3.66 -0.32
C GLN A 254 12.64 -4.10 0.88
N ALA A 255 12.29 -5.22 1.53
CA ALA A 255 12.97 -5.70 2.73
C ALA A 255 14.44 -6.12 2.49
N ARG A 256 14.77 -6.65 1.31
CA ARG A 256 16.16 -6.96 0.96
C ARG A 256 16.97 -5.71 0.62
N LEU A 257 16.37 -4.70 -0.02
CA LEU A 257 16.98 -3.38 -0.21
C LEU A 257 17.20 -2.68 1.15
N ALA A 258 16.24 -2.78 2.06
CA ALA A 258 16.33 -2.27 3.43
C ALA A 258 17.51 -2.90 4.20
N HIS A 259 17.73 -4.21 4.08
CA HIS A 259 18.93 -4.88 4.62
C HIS A 259 20.24 -4.30 4.09
N VAL A 260 20.31 -3.93 2.80
CA VAL A 260 21.51 -3.29 2.23
C VAL A 260 21.71 -1.89 2.83
N LEU A 261 20.63 -1.13 2.98
CA LEU A 261 20.65 0.22 3.57
C LEU A 261 21.04 0.17 5.06
N GLN A 262 20.48 -0.76 5.84
CA GLN A 262 20.87 -1.05 7.23
C GLN A 262 22.37 -1.34 7.33
N TRP A 263 22.90 -2.21 6.46
CA TRP A 263 24.33 -2.56 6.47
C TRP A 263 25.24 -1.41 6.03
N ARG A 264 24.72 -0.44 5.27
CA ARG A 264 25.40 0.82 4.91
C ARG A 264 25.27 1.92 5.98
N GLY A 265 24.37 1.77 6.95
CA GLY A 265 24.05 2.78 7.97
C GLY A 265 22.98 3.80 7.54
N ASP A 266 22.34 3.62 6.38
CA ASP A 266 21.28 4.48 5.85
C ASP A 266 19.92 4.15 6.51
N PHE A 267 19.91 4.10 7.84
CA PHE A 267 18.84 3.46 8.62
C PHE A 267 17.45 4.07 8.43
N ALA A 268 17.34 5.38 8.18
CA ALA A 268 16.04 6.02 7.93
C ALA A 268 15.40 5.63 6.59
N GLU A 269 16.19 5.22 5.60
CA GLU A 269 15.66 4.62 4.35
C GLU A 269 15.34 3.13 4.57
N ALA A 270 16.16 2.42 5.36
CA ALA A 270 15.93 1.01 5.72
C ALA A 270 14.63 0.81 6.53
N ASP A 271 14.45 1.56 7.62
CA ASP A 271 13.27 1.45 8.51
C ASP A 271 11.97 1.71 7.74
N ARG A 272 11.94 2.72 6.85
CA ARG A 272 10.77 3.00 5.99
C ARG A 272 10.45 1.83 5.08
N LEU A 273 11.43 1.30 4.36
CA LEU A 273 11.23 0.15 3.46
C LEU A 273 10.82 -1.13 4.20
N PHE A 274 11.27 -1.35 5.44
CA PHE A 274 10.76 -2.46 6.26
C PHE A 274 9.29 -2.28 6.66
N GLU A 275 8.88 -1.06 7.01
CA GLU A 275 7.50 -0.75 7.44
C GLU A 275 6.51 -0.67 6.26
N GLU A 276 6.98 -0.29 5.07
CA GLU A 276 6.23 -0.43 3.82
C GLU A 276 6.06 -1.90 3.40
N ALA A 277 7.12 -2.72 3.55
CA ALA A 277 7.09 -4.14 3.20
C ALA A 277 6.15 -4.95 4.11
N ASN A 278 5.88 -4.51 5.33
CA ASN A 278 5.06 -5.21 6.32
C ASN A 278 3.55 -5.04 6.11
N SER A 279 3.07 -5.29 4.88
CA SER A 279 1.64 -5.17 4.57
C SER A 279 0.80 -6.23 5.32
N SER A 280 -0.35 -5.77 5.85
CA SER A 280 -1.37 -6.63 6.46
C SER A 280 -2.03 -7.63 5.50
N GLU A 281 -1.84 -7.51 4.19
CA GLU A 281 -2.32 -8.47 3.19
C GLU A 281 -1.32 -9.60 2.89
N LEU A 282 -0.16 -9.66 3.58
CA LEU A 282 0.84 -10.73 3.40
C LEU A 282 0.58 -11.94 4.30
N PRO A 283 0.97 -13.17 3.91
CA PRO A 283 0.92 -14.34 4.78
C PRO A 283 1.79 -14.18 6.03
N ASP A 284 1.32 -14.71 7.17
CA ASP A 284 1.94 -14.48 8.48
C ASP A 284 3.40 -14.95 8.57
N ARG A 285 3.78 -16.07 7.91
CA ARG A 285 5.18 -16.51 7.83
C ARG A 285 6.10 -15.47 7.17
N LEU A 286 5.59 -14.70 6.20
CA LEU A 286 6.35 -13.64 5.55
C LEU A 286 6.39 -12.37 6.42
N ARG A 287 5.27 -12.01 7.05
CA ARG A 287 5.19 -10.89 8.00
C ARG A 287 6.11 -11.09 9.21
N ALA A 288 6.21 -12.33 9.72
CA ALA A 288 7.17 -12.69 10.76
C ALA A 288 8.62 -12.42 10.34
N THR A 289 8.97 -12.72 9.09
CA THR A 289 10.29 -12.41 8.53
C THR A 289 10.51 -10.91 8.36
N MET A 290 9.50 -10.13 7.94
CA MET A 290 9.58 -8.65 7.91
C MET A 290 9.84 -8.08 9.31
N HIS A 291 9.13 -8.56 10.32
CA HIS A 291 9.36 -8.18 11.71
C HIS A 291 10.75 -8.61 12.23
N GLU A 292 11.22 -9.83 11.94
CA GLU A 292 12.58 -10.28 12.29
C GLU A 292 13.67 -9.44 11.60
N HIS A 293 13.37 -8.82 10.46
CA HIS A 293 14.29 -7.92 9.76
C HIS A 293 14.27 -6.51 10.35
N ALA A 294 13.09 -5.93 10.56
CA ALA A 294 12.91 -4.64 11.23
C ALA A 294 13.54 -4.65 12.64
N GLY A 295 13.35 -5.74 13.40
CA GLY A 295 13.97 -5.93 14.72
C GLY A 295 15.50 -5.88 14.69
N ARG A 296 16.15 -6.40 13.64
CA ARG A 296 17.60 -6.24 13.44
C ARG A 296 18.01 -4.80 13.12
N SER A 297 17.22 -4.08 12.33
CA SER A 297 17.46 -2.65 12.08
C SER A 297 17.40 -1.85 13.38
N CYS A 298 16.39 -2.10 14.21
CA CYS A 298 16.24 -1.47 15.53
C CYS A 298 17.38 -1.85 16.49
N TYR A 299 17.83 -3.11 16.45
CA TYR A 299 18.96 -3.60 17.25
C TYR A 299 20.29 -2.90 16.92
N ASP A 300 20.65 -2.83 15.64
CA ASP A 300 21.85 -2.14 15.16
C ASP A 300 21.86 -0.65 15.55
N GLN A 301 20.67 -0.04 15.61
CA GLN A 301 20.46 1.37 16.01
C GLN A 301 20.36 1.60 17.52
N GLY A 302 20.36 0.54 18.34
CA GLY A 302 20.21 0.63 19.79
C GLY A 302 18.80 0.98 20.29
N ARG A 303 17.76 0.83 19.46
CA ARG A 303 16.35 0.98 19.83
C ARG A 303 15.81 -0.35 20.35
N TYR A 304 16.24 -0.74 21.54
CA TYR A 304 16.04 -2.09 22.04
C TYR A 304 14.57 -2.44 22.34
N ILE A 305 13.74 -1.45 22.70
CA ILE A 305 12.29 -1.66 22.87
C ILE A 305 11.62 -1.97 21.52
N GLU A 306 11.91 -1.22 20.45
CA GLU A 306 11.41 -1.54 19.10
C GLU A 306 11.90 -2.91 18.61
N ALA A 307 13.15 -3.28 18.94
CA ALA A 307 13.70 -4.59 18.60
C ALA A 307 12.94 -5.73 19.29
N CYS A 308 12.68 -5.65 20.60
CA CYS A 308 11.84 -6.61 21.34
C CYS A 308 10.45 -6.73 20.72
N ASN A 309 9.72 -5.61 20.57
CA ASN A 309 8.36 -5.60 20.02
C ASN A 309 8.28 -6.30 18.64
N HIS A 310 9.31 -6.13 17.80
CA HIS A 310 9.38 -6.79 16.51
C HIS A 310 9.74 -8.29 16.62
N PHE A 311 10.71 -8.69 17.45
CA PHE A 311 11.06 -10.10 17.61
C PHE A 311 9.94 -10.91 18.28
N GLU A 312 9.28 -10.36 19.30
CA GLU A 312 8.08 -10.94 19.91
C GLU A 312 6.96 -11.12 18.88
N ARG A 313 6.67 -10.08 18.08
CA ARG A 313 5.66 -10.17 17.02
C ARG A 313 6.02 -11.19 15.93
N ALA A 314 7.32 -11.40 15.65
CA ALA A 314 7.78 -12.45 14.75
C ALA A 314 7.56 -13.86 15.31
N LEU A 315 7.68 -14.05 16.64
CA LEU A 315 7.36 -15.31 17.31
C LEU A 315 5.84 -15.59 17.31
N GLU A 316 5.01 -14.60 17.66
CA GLU A 316 3.54 -14.71 17.62
C GLU A 316 3.03 -15.18 16.25
N LEU A 317 3.60 -14.63 15.17
CA LEU A 317 3.25 -14.96 13.78
C LEU A 317 3.80 -16.32 13.30
N ARG A 318 4.80 -16.90 13.98
CA ARG A 318 5.42 -18.21 13.64
C ARG A 318 4.80 -19.40 14.37
N LYS A 319 4.08 -19.15 15.47
CA LYS A 319 3.44 -20.18 16.30
C LYS A 319 4.46 -21.27 16.70
N VAL A 320 4.25 -22.52 16.30
CA VAL A 320 5.12 -23.68 16.60
C VAL A 320 5.64 -24.35 15.30
N GLU A 321 5.54 -23.66 14.17
CA GLU A 321 5.66 -24.28 12.83
C GLU A 321 7.11 -24.36 12.30
N ASP A 322 8.05 -23.57 12.84
CA ASP A 322 9.43 -23.48 12.34
C ASP A 322 10.46 -23.31 13.49
N PRO A 323 10.93 -24.42 14.11
CA PRO A 323 11.81 -24.38 15.28
C PRO A 323 13.15 -23.68 15.04
N ASP A 324 13.73 -23.80 13.84
CA ASP A 324 14.99 -23.14 13.47
C ASP A 324 14.83 -21.61 13.44
N LEU A 325 13.70 -21.11 12.90
CA LEU A 325 13.38 -19.68 12.90
C LEU A 325 12.95 -19.15 14.27
N ILE A 326 12.36 -19.99 15.13
CA ILE A 326 12.04 -19.65 16.52
C ILE A 326 13.34 -19.44 17.30
N ALA A 327 14.24 -20.44 17.32
CA ALA A 327 15.52 -20.36 18.02
C ALA A 327 16.42 -19.20 17.52
N ARG A 328 16.38 -18.89 16.21
CA ARG A 328 17.06 -17.72 15.62
C ARG A 328 16.53 -16.37 16.13
N THR A 329 15.27 -16.33 16.59
CA THR A 329 14.60 -15.13 17.09
C THR A 329 14.71 -15.01 18.61
N GLU A 330 14.69 -16.13 19.34
CA GLU A 330 15.03 -16.21 20.76
C GLU A 330 16.48 -15.72 21.00
N LEU A 331 17.44 -16.19 20.18
CA LEU A 331 18.83 -15.69 20.17
C LEU A 331 18.91 -14.17 19.93
N ALA A 332 17.97 -13.59 19.16
CA ALA A 332 17.92 -12.16 18.92
C ALA A 332 17.40 -11.38 20.15
N LEU A 333 16.43 -11.94 20.89
CA LEU A 333 15.96 -11.40 22.16
C LEU A 333 17.04 -11.49 23.26
N ASP A 334 17.77 -12.61 23.37
CA ASP A 334 18.92 -12.74 24.28
C ASP A 334 20.01 -11.69 23.97
N ALA A 335 20.27 -11.46 22.69
CA ALA A 335 21.21 -10.43 22.24
C ALA A 335 20.71 -9.01 22.58
N VAL A 336 19.40 -8.74 22.51
CA VAL A 336 18.79 -7.48 22.98
C VAL A 336 19.00 -7.32 24.49
N LEU A 337 18.57 -8.28 25.31
CA LEU A 337 18.69 -8.24 26.77
C LEU A 337 20.14 -8.02 27.21
N THR A 338 21.10 -8.68 26.53
CA THR A 338 22.54 -8.50 26.76
C THR A 338 23.00 -7.06 26.50
N LYS A 339 22.53 -6.39 25.44
CA LYS A 339 22.88 -4.97 25.17
C LYS A 339 22.11 -4.00 26.07
N VAL A 340 20.86 -4.30 26.43
CA VAL A 340 20.07 -3.50 27.40
C VAL A 340 20.78 -3.44 28.76
N ALA A 341 21.32 -4.57 29.24
CA ALA A 341 22.10 -4.61 30.49
C ALA A 341 23.40 -3.76 30.42
N GLN A 342 23.91 -3.46 29.23
CA GLN A 342 25.13 -2.67 29.01
C GLN A 342 24.87 -1.18 28.72
N LYS A 343 23.73 -0.85 28.09
CA LYS A 343 23.45 0.48 27.50
C LYS A 343 22.12 1.10 27.91
N GLY A 344 21.26 0.38 28.64
CA GLY A 344 19.85 0.73 28.82
C GLY A 344 19.02 0.42 27.57
N TRP A 345 17.73 0.74 27.63
CA TRP A 345 16.72 0.38 26.62
C TRP A 345 16.76 1.19 25.31
N GLY A 346 17.52 2.28 25.26
CA GLY A 346 17.47 3.25 24.16
C GLY A 346 16.25 4.19 24.26
N PRO A 347 15.84 4.83 23.15
CA PRO A 347 14.66 5.69 23.12
C PRO A 347 13.35 4.89 23.19
N TYR A 348 12.24 5.57 23.46
CA TYR A 348 10.89 5.01 23.33
C TYR A 348 10.58 4.61 21.88
N PRO A 349 9.72 3.59 21.65
CA PRO A 349 9.27 3.22 20.31
C PRO A 349 8.58 4.35 19.56
N ARG A 350 8.98 4.55 18.31
CA ARG A 350 8.28 5.41 17.35
C ARG A 350 6.99 4.75 16.87
N SER A 351 5.98 5.54 16.50
CA SER A 351 4.81 5.03 15.78
C SER A 351 5.13 4.69 14.32
N ARG A 352 4.26 3.89 13.70
CA ARG A 352 4.31 3.56 12.27
C ARG A 352 4.37 4.81 11.38
N ASP A 353 3.61 5.83 11.74
CA ASP A 353 3.48 7.07 10.96
C ASP A 353 4.76 7.93 11.07
N GLU A 354 5.39 7.98 12.24
CA GLU A 354 6.72 8.58 12.42
C GLU A 354 7.80 7.86 11.60
N VAL A 355 7.80 6.52 11.60
CA VAL A 355 8.76 5.71 10.83
C VAL A 355 8.64 6.02 9.34
N LEU A 356 7.40 5.98 8.82
CA LEU A 356 7.10 6.29 7.41
C LEU A 356 7.32 7.77 7.05
N GLN A 357 7.55 8.65 8.03
CA GLN A 357 7.49 10.11 7.86
C GLN A 357 6.17 10.54 7.21
N ALA A 358 5.08 9.83 7.56
CA ALA A 358 3.76 10.09 7.06
C ALA A 358 3.32 11.46 7.57
N HIS A 359 3.20 12.42 6.66
CA HIS A 359 2.65 13.73 6.96
C HIS A 359 1.28 13.56 7.61
N ARG A 360 1.15 14.04 8.85
CA ARG A 360 -0.06 13.91 9.65
C ARG A 360 -0.85 15.21 9.50
N PRO A 361 -1.85 15.27 8.61
CA PRO A 361 -2.59 16.48 8.38
C PRO A 361 -3.45 16.83 9.61
N PRO A 362 -3.93 18.08 9.74
CA PRO A 362 -4.80 18.47 10.83
C PRO A 362 -6.02 17.54 10.98
N ALA A 363 -6.30 17.08 12.19
CA ALA A 363 -7.42 16.20 12.51
C ALA A 363 -8.68 17.02 12.84
N PRO A 364 -9.89 16.62 12.35
CA PRO A 364 -11.15 17.25 12.72
C PRO A 364 -11.34 17.33 14.25
N ARG A 365 -11.59 18.55 14.76
CA ARG A 365 -11.84 18.81 16.17
C ARG A 365 -13.11 19.63 16.36
N PHE A 366 -14.09 19.05 17.03
CA PHE A 366 -15.29 19.77 17.47
C PHE A 366 -14.98 20.67 18.66
N SER A 367 -15.63 21.84 18.72
CA SER A 367 -15.51 22.78 19.83
C SER A 367 -16.88 23.04 20.46
N GLU A 368 -17.12 22.41 21.61
CA GLU A 368 -18.38 22.51 22.36
C GLU A 368 -18.77 23.96 22.70
N ARG A 369 -17.78 24.85 22.92
CA ARG A 369 -18.01 26.27 23.24
C ARG A 369 -18.69 27.05 22.11
N VAL A 370 -18.47 26.66 20.86
CA VAL A 370 -19.04 27.35 19.67
C VAL A 370 -19.95 26.46 18.84
N GLN A 371 -20.08 25.16 19.18
CA GLN A 371 -20.85 24.16 18.44
C GLN A 371 -20.47 24.12 16.94
N ARG A 372 -19.16 24.14 16.67
CA ARG A 372 -18.57 24.09 15.32
C ARG A 372 -17.34 23.19 15.28
N TRP A 373 -17.02 22.71 14.09
CA TRP A 373 -15.81 22.00 13.77
C TRP A 373 -14.70 22.96 13.32
N GLY A 374 -13.48 22.66 13.73
CA GLY A 374 -12.23 23.14 13.14
C GLY A 374 -11.27 21.96 13.01
N TYR A 375 -9.97 22.23 12.95
CA TYR A 375 -8.95 21.18 12.92
C TYR A 375 -7.83 21.48 13.91
N ALA A 376 -7.24 20.41 14.45
CA ALA A 376 -6.09 20.45 15.35
C ALA A 376 -4.89 19.70 14.76
N ASP A 377 -3.68 20.11 15.10
CA ASP A 377 -2.43 19.50 14.63
C ASP A 377 -2.09 18.19 15.37
N ALA A 378 -0.85 17.70 15.18
CA ALA A 378 -0.37 16.45 15.76
C ALA A 378 -0.18 16.51 17.29
N ASP A 379 0.16 17.68 17.83
CA ASP A 379 0.30 17.95 19.27
C ASP A 379 -1.07 18.23 19.92
N GLY A 380 -2.07 18.56 19.10
CA GLY A 380 -3.44 18.80 19.49
C GLY A 380 -3.79 20.28 19.65
N GLU A 381 -2.93 21.21 19.20
CA GLU A 381 -3.25 22.64 19.16
C GLU A 381 -4.11 22.98 17.93
N LEU A 382 -4.84 24.10 17.98
CA LEU A 382 -5.82 24.45 16.94
C LEU A 382 -5.16 25.05 15.69
N ALA A 383 -4.86 24.22 14.71
CA ALA A 383 -4.38 24.60 13.39
C ALA A 383 -5.41 25.43 12.58
N ILE A 384 -6.69 25.04 12.60
CA ILE A 384 -7.78 25.74 11.88
C ILE A 384 -8.92 26.05 12.85
N ALA A 385 -9.25 27.33 12.98
CA ALA A 385 -10.22 27.82 13.96
C ALA A 385 -11.64 27.24 13.76
N PRO A 386 -12.31 26.72 14.81
CA PRO A 386 -13.64 26.13 14.69
C PRO A 386 -14.71 27.10 14.17
N SER A 387 -15.20 26.82 12.97
CA SER A 387 -16.15 27.68 12.23
C SER A 387 -17.13 26.92 11.33
N TYR A 388 -16.86 25.64 11.02
CA TYR A 388 -17.65 24.82 10.11
C TYR A 388 -18.79 24.09 10.83
N ALA A 389 -19.89 23.86 10.12
CA ALA A 389 -21.00 23.02 10.59
C ALA A 389 -20.68 21.52 10.45
N ASP A 390 -19.90 21.15 9.43
CA ASP A 390 -19.52 19.77 9.13
C ASP A 390 -18.17 19.72 8.40
N VAL A 391 -17.41 18.63 8.53
CA VAL A 391 -16.03 18.49 8.03
C VAL A 391 -15.67 17.04 7.70
N GLN A 392 -14.88 16.83 6.64
CA GLN A 392 -14.20 15.56 6.38
C GLN A 392 -12.73 15.62 6.88
N PRO A 393 -12.12 14.47 7.24
CA PRO A 393 -10.68 14.40 7.46
C PRO A 393 -9.90 14.75 6.19
N PHE A 394 -8.75 15.40 6.35
CA PHE A 394 -7.84 15.69 5.25
C PHE A 394 -7.39 14.41 4.51
N ARG A 395 -7.42 14.47 3.17
CA ARG A 395 -6.91 13.45 2.26
C ARG A 395 -6.19 14.12 1.10
N ASP A 396 -5.06 13.54 0.69
CA ASP A 396 -4.15 14.11 -0.30
C ASP A 396 -3.76 15.58 -0.03
N GLY A 397 -3.83 16.06 1.22
CA GLY A 397 -3.55 17.45 1.60
C GLY A 397 -4.69 18.45 1.37
N VAL A 398 -5.92 18.00 1.22
CA VAL A 398 -7.13 18.84 1.13
C VAL A 398 -8.30 18.23 1.92
N ALA A 399 -9.26 19.04 2.35
CA ALA A 399 -10.46 18.58 3.07
C ALA A 399 -11.74 19.28 2.60
N TRP A 400 -12.83 18.51 2.56
CA TRP A 400 -14.17 19.05 2.36
C TRP A 400 -14.73 19.55 3.68
N VAL A 401 -15.25 20.78 3.68
CA VAL A 401 -15.87 21.44 4.83
C VAL A 401 -17.20 22.07 4.43
N ARG A 402 -18.13 22.23 5.37
CA ARG A 402 -19.42 22.87 5.12
C ARG A 402 -19.69 23.96 6.15
N ARG A 403 -20.05 25.16 5.68
CA ARG A 403 -20.37 26.30 6.55
C ARG A 403 -21.82 26.19 7.07
N PRO A 404 -22.14 26.77 8.24
CA PRO A 404 -23.51 26.79 8.73
C PRO A 404 -24.47 27.61 7.85
N GLU A 405 -23.96 28.52 7.02
CA GLU A 405 -24.74 29.32 6.07
C GLU A 405 -25.07 28.58 4.75
N THR A 406 -24.49 27.39 4.50
CA THR A 406 -24.64 26.69 3.22
C THR A 406 -24.91 25.18 3.36
N GLU A 407 -25.67 24.64 2.40
CA GLU A 407 -25.78 23.19 2.18
C GLU A 407 -24.66 22.67 1.27
N THR A 408 -24.01 23.54 0.50
CA THR A 408 -22.90 23.18 -0.38
C THR A 408 -21.57 23.07 0.38
N TRP A 409 -20.78 22.08 -0.02
CA TRP A 409 -19.42 21.83 0.47
C TRP A 409 -18.39 22.73 -0.21
N GLU A 410 -17.39 23.12 0.57
CA GLU A 410 -16.20 23.86 0.15
C GLU A 410 -14.95 22.98 0.31
N LEU A 411 -13.94 23.16 -0.55
CA LEU A 411 -12.64 22.49 -0.42
C LEU A 411 -11.62 23.47 0.18
N ILE A 412 -10.93 23.06 1.23
CA ILE A 412 -9.80 23.79 1.82
C ILE A 412 -8.49 23.00 1.75
N ASP A 413 -7.38 23.71 1.82
CA ASP A 413 -6.06 23.14 2.11
C ASP A 413 -5.79 23.05 3.62
N GLU A 414 -4.65 22.49 4.01
CA GLU A 414 -4.26 22.28 5.42
C GLU A 414 -3.96 23.56 6.20
N THR A 415 -3.76 24.69 5.53
CA THR A 415 -3.65 26.02 6.16
C THR A 415 -5.03 26.65 6.41
N GLY A 416 -6.08 26.10 5.79
CA GLY A 416 -7.42 26.66 5.75
C GLY A 416 -7.69 27.58 4.55
N GLU A 417 -6.80 27.64 3.56
CA GLU A 417 -7.03 28.40 2.33
C GLU A 417 -8.14 27.75 1.49
N LEU A 418 -9.04 28.58 0.95
CA LEU A 418 -10.21 28.14 0.20
C LEU A 418 -9.87 27.83 -1.27
N LEU A 419 -9.78 26.54 -1.61
CA LEU A 419 -9.50 26.08 -2.97
C LEU A 419 -10.75 26.03 -3.84
N VAL A 420 -11.90 25.62 -3.28
CA VAL A 420 -13.18 25.53 -3.99
C VAL A 420 -14.30 26.07 -3.10
N GLY A 421 -14.86 27.22 -3.47
CA GLY A 421 -15.94 27.87 -2.72
C GLY A 421 -17.33 27.29 -3.00
N ALA A 422 -18.28 27.61 -2.11
CA ALA A 422 -19.67 27.16 -2.12
C ALA A 422 -20.42 27.38 -3.45
N SER A 423 -19.97 28.33 -4.28
CA SER A 423 -20.50 28.64 -5.62
C SER A 423 -20.30 27.50 -6.64
N ALA A 424 -19.43 26.52 -6.38
CA ALA A 424 -19.27 25.34 -7.23
C ALA A 424 -20.50 24.42 -7.24
N GLY A 425 -21.37 24.52 -6.21
CA GLY A 425 -22.69 23.89 -6.17
C GLY A 425 -22.71 22.42 -5.73
N TYR A 426 -21.68 21.91 -5.07
CA TYR A 426 -21.62 20.49 -4.67
C TYR A 426 -22.34 20.24 -3.35
N LEU A 427 -23.37 19.38 -3.38
CA LEU A 427 -24.14 18.95 -2.21
C LEU A 427 -23.66 17.59 -1.69
N GLY A 428 -23.09 16.74 -2.56
CA GLY A 428 -22.47 15.47 -2.18
C GLY A 428 -21.00 15.46 -2.61
N VAL A 429 -20.11 15.04 -1.71
CA VAL A 429 -18.66 15.01 -1.96
C VAL A 429 -18.01 13.79 -1.31
N GLY A 430 -17.19 13.07 -2.08
CA GLY A 430 -16.26 12.05 -1.60
C GLY A 430 -14.90 12.65 -1.30
N SER A 431 -14.20 12.11 -0.31
CA SER A 431 -12.83 12.54 0.02
C SER A 431 -11.87 12.32 -1.15
N PHE A 432 -10.82 13.14 -1.23
CA PHE A 432 -9.78 12.98 -2.24
C PHE A 432 -9.06 11.62 -2.12
N SER A 433 -8.71 11.04 -3.26
CA SER A 433 -8.03 9.74 -3.39
C SER A 433 -7.28 9.67 -4.72
N ASP A 434 -6.01 9.25 -4.69
CA ASP A 434 -5.08 9.32 -5.82
C ASP A 434 -5.05 10.71 -6.52
N GLY A 435 -5.37 11.80 -5.81
CA GLY A 435 -5.44 13.17 -6.34
C GLY A 435 -6.77 13.57 -7.03
N LEU A 436 -7.81 12.73 -6.99
CA LEU A 436 -9.15 13.02 -7.51
C LEU A 436 -10.22 12.87 -6.42
N ALA A 437 -11.31 13.65 -6.53
CA ALA A 437 -12.51 13.50 -5.71
C ALA A 437 -13.77 13.34 -6.55
N TRP A 438 -14.68 12.48 -6.08
CA TRP A 438 -16.03 12.37 -6.64
C TRP A 438 -16.93 13.45 -6.05
N VAL A 439 -17.67 14.17 -6.88
CA VAL A 439 -18.60 15.22 -6.46
C VAL A 439 -19.95 15.12 -7.18
N SER A 440 -21.01 15.58 -6.51
CA SER A 440 -22.39 15.56 -6.97
C SER A 440 -23.07 16.91 -6.65
N ARG A 441 -23.67 17.53 -7.67
CA ARG A 441 -24.45 18.77 -7.52
C ARG A 441 -25.88 18.56 -7.03
N ASN A 442 -26.36 17.32 -7.05
CA ASN A 442 -27.71 16.93 -6.62
C ASN A 442 -27.69 16.03 -5.36
N GLY A 443 -26.55 15.97 -4.65
CA GLY A 443 -26.38 15.27 -3.38
C GLY A 443 -26.18 13.76 -3.49
N ALA A 444 -26.93 13.09 -4.38
CA ALA A 444 -26.87 11.65 -4.58
C ALA A 444 -26.92 11.29 -6.08
N GLY A 445 -25.95 10.49 -6.53
CA GLY A 445 -25.82 10.12 -7.95
C GLY A 445 -25.33 11.29 -8.81
N SER A 446 -25.35 11.08 -10.13
CA SER A 446 -24.71 11.96 -11.13
C SER A 446 -23.26 12.33 -10.78
N TRP A 447 -22.54 11.40 -10.16
CA TRP A 447 -21.18 11.60 -9.65
C TRP A 447 -20.20 11.82 -10.80
N ILE A 448 -19.45 12.93 -10.73
CA ILE A 448 -18.34 13.29 -11.64
C ILE A 448 -17.05 13.40 -10.84
N ALA A 449 -15.88 13.22 -11.46
CA ALA A 449 -14.60 13.38 -10.76
C ALA A 449 -13.94 14.73 -11.11
N ILE A 450 -13.45 15.42 -10.07
CA ILE A 450 -12.66 16.65 -10.17
C ILE A 450 -11.25 16.45 -9.59
N ASP A 451 -10.33 17.31 -10.00
CA ASP A 451 -9.07 17.54 -9.29
C ASP A 451 -9.19 18.66 -8.24
N LYS A 452 -8.07 18.97 -7.56
CA LYS A 452 -7.98 20.01 -6.54
C LYS A 452 -8.21 21.44 -7.04
N THR A 453 -8.11 21.67 -8.35
CA THR A 453 -8.35 22.97 -9.00
C THR A 453 -9.80 23.17 -9.40
N ASN A 454 -10.68 22.22 -9.04
CA ASN A 454 -12.05 22.11 -9.52
C ASN A 454 -12.17 21.82 -11.03
N THR A 455 -11.10 21.33 -11.67
CA THR A 455 -11.17 20.91 -13.07
C THR A 455 -11.86 19.54 -13.15
N VAL A 456 -12.91 19.42 -13.95
CA VAL A 456 -13.62 18.15 -14.18
C VAL A 456 -12.77 17.23 -15.05
N VAL A 457 -12.28 16.15 -14.45
CA VAL A 457 -11.45 15.13 -15.11
C VAL A 457 -12.31 14.00 -15.68
N ILE A 458 -13.38 13.62 -14.99
CA ILE A 458 -14.35 12.62 -15.44
C ILE A 458 -15.74 13.25 -15.45
N SER A 459 -16.22 13.60 -16.64
CA SER A 459 -17.52 14.27 -16.85
C SER A 459 -18.70 13.32 -17.02
N GLU A 460 -18.45 12.01 -17.14
CA GLU A 460 -19.52 11.02 -17.15
C GLU A 460 -20.13 10.87 -15.75
N GLY A 461 -21.44 11.14 -15.63
CA GLY A 461 -22.18 10.94 -14.39
C GLY A 461 -22.46 9.46 -14.11
N PHE A 462 -22.17 9.05 -12.87
CA PHE A 462 -22.42 7.70 -12.33
C PHE A 462 -23.49 7.69 -11.22
N ASP A 463 -24.18 6.57 -11.04
CA ASP A 463 -25.25 6.40 -10.03
C ASP A 463 -24.67 6.28 -8.60
N ASP A 464 -23.52 5.64 -8.48
CA ASP A 464 -22.79 5.38 -7.23
C ASP A 464 -21.31 5.13 -7.54
N VAL A 465 -20.41 5.46 -6.62
CA VAL A 465 -18.95 5.52 -6.85
C VAL A 465 -18.16 5.17 -5.59
N ARG A 466 -16.94 4.65 -5.76
CA ARG A 466 -15.99 4.39 -4.67
C ARG A 466 -14.70 5.19 -4.86
N PRO A 467 -13.95 5.48 -3.79
CA PRO A 467 -12.65 6.17 -3.89
C PRO A 467 -11.69 5.47 -4.85
N PHE A 468 -10.78 6.22 -5.45
CA PHE A 468 -9.68 5.68 -6.23
C PHE A 468 -8.73 4.89 -5.33
N ARG A 469 -8.21 3.76 -5.83
CA ARG A 469 -7.23 2.90 -5.15
C ARG A 469 -6.18 2.45 -6.16
N ARG A 470 -5.00 3.08 -6.11
CA ARG A 470 -3.85 2.76 -6.98
C ARG A 470 -4.24 2.85 -8.48
N GLY A 471 -4.93 3.93 -8.84
CA GLY A 471 -5.23 4.35 -10.22
C GLY A 471 -6.61 3.98 -10.77
N VAL A 472 -7.44 3.24 -10.02
CA VAL A 472 -8.78 2.80 -10.45
C VAL A 472 -9.84 3.02 -9.37
N ALA A 473 -11.08 3.30 -9.79
CA ALA A 473 -12.25 3.44 -8.92
C ALA A 473 -13.40 2.53 -9.39
N ALA A 474 -14.11 1.91 -8.45
CA ALA A 474 -15.33 1.17 -8.75
C ALA A 474 -16.51 2.15 -8.90
N VAL A 475 -17.35 1.95 -9.92
CA VAL A 475 -18.46 2.85 -10.28
C VAL A 475 -19.69 2.05 -10.70
N ARG A 476 -20.88 2.62 -10.54
CA ARG A 476 -22.16 2.03 -10.95
C ARG A 476 -22.86 2.90 -11.98
N LYS A 477 -23.33 2.26 -13.06
CA LYS A 477 -24.24 2.86 -14.05
C LYS A 477 -25.19 1.78 -14.55
N GLY A 478 -26.32 1.64 -13.88
CA GLY A 478 -27.17 0.43 -13.92
C GLY A 478 -26.51 -0.78 -13.24
N GLY A 479 -25.37 -1.25 -13.76
CA GLY A 479 -24.54 -2.28 -13.14
C GLY A 479 -23.21 -1.73 -12.61
N TRP A 480 -22.53 -2.50 -11.74
CA TRP A 480 -21.19 -2.20 -11.26
C TRP A 480 -20.11 -2.46 -12.32
N GLY A 481 -19.09 -1.61 -12.31
CA GLY A 481 -17.89 -1.65 -13.14
C GLY A 481 -16.78 -0.81 -12.51
N ALA A 482 -15.80 -0.37 -13.30
CA ALA A 482 -14.69 0.44 -12.82
C ALA A 482 -14.06 1.31 -13.93
N VAL A 483 -13.56 2.48 -13.54
CA VAL A 483 -12.82 3.42 -14.40
C VAL A 483 -11.38 3.60 -13.91
N ASP A 484 -10.48 3.96 -14.83
CA ASP A 484 -9.19 4.55 -14.48
C ASP A 484 -9.31 6.07 -14.24
N LYS A 485 -8.22 6.71 -13.82
CA LYS A 485 -8.15 8.16 -13.55
C LYS A 485 -8.46 9.07 -14.74
N SER A 486 -8.54 8.56 -15.97
CA SER A 486 -8.96 9.32 -17.16
C SER A 486 -10.46 9.20 -17.45
N GLY A 487 -11.21 8.44 -16.63
CA GLY A 487 -12.63 8.14 -16.87
C GLY A 487 -12.88 7.01 -17.85
N ARG A 488 -11.83 6.40 -18.41
CA ARG A 488 -11.97 5.23 -19.26
C ARG A 488 -12.44 4.04 -18.42
N LEU A 489 -13.55 3.42 -18.83
CA LEU A 489 -14.00 2.14 -18.28
C LEU A 489 -12.95 1.04 -18.53
N VAL A 490 -12.37 0.55 -17.43
CA VAL A 490 -11.50 -0.64 -17.42
C VAL A 490 -12.33 -1.89 -17.16
N VAL A 491 -13.36 -1.83 -16.30
CA VAL A 491 -14.35 -2.90 -16.11
C VAL A 491 -15.73 -2.40 -16.53
N PRO A 492 -16.42 -3.04 -17.50
CA PRO A 492 -17.76 -2.62 -17.93
C PRO A 492 -18.79 -2.64 -16.78
N THR A 493 -19.70 -1.66 -16.77
CA THR A 493 -20.77 -1.48 -15.79
C THR A 493 -21.92 -2.49 -15.98
N ARG A 494 -21.68 -3.75 -15.60
CA ARG A 494 -22.59 -4.89 -15.85
C ARG A 494 -22.74 -5.89 -14.70
N TYR A 495 -22.05 -5.70 -13.59
CA TYR A 495 -22.00 -6.66 -12.48
C TYR A 495 -23.03 -6.33 -11.39
N SER A 496 -23.61 -7.35 -10.74
CA SER A 496 -24.58 -7.17 -9.64
C SER A 496 -23.92 -6.73 -8.33
N GLY A 497 -22.62 -6.95 -8.17
CA GLY A 497 -21.84 -6.55 -7.00
C GLY A 497 -20.34 -6.49 -7.29
N PHE A 498 -19.61 -5.74 -6.46
CA PHE A 498 -18.17 -5.43 -6.62
C PHE A 498 -17.39 -5.49 -5.29
N THR A 499 -17.92 -6.24 -4.31
CA THR A 499 -17.37 -6.27 -2.94
C THR A 499 -16.47 -7.50 -2.75
N THR A 500 -15.21 -7.23 -2.40
CA THR A 500 -14.12 -8.19 -2.36
C THR A 500 -13.92 -8.74 -0.96
N ALA A 501 -14.02 -10.06 -0.79
CA ALA A 501 -13.77 -10.75 0.47
C ALA A 501 -12.32 -11.26 0.55
N LEU A 502 -11.66 -11.04 1.69
CA LEU A 502 -10.31 -11.54 2.00
C LEU A 502 -10.36 -12.75 2.94
N THR A 503 -9.32 -13.58 2.92
CA THR A 503 -9.23 -14.79 3.78
C THR A 503 -9.18 -14.51 5.27
N ASP A 504 -8.69 -13.33 5.68
CA ASP A 504 -8.68 -12.87 7.07
C ASP A 504 -10.04 -12.39 7.58
N GLY A 505 -11.09 -12.43 6.75
CA GLY A 505 -12.45 -11.98 7.09
C GLY A 505 -12.72 -10.50 6.84
N ARG A 506 -11.74 -9.71 6.38
CA ARG A 506 -11.97 -8.35 5.92
C ARG A 506 -12.72 -8.32 4.58
N TYR A 507 -13.37 -7.19 4.32
CA TYR A 507 -14.01 -6.88 3.04
C TYR A 507 -13.48 -5.55 2.51
N VAL A 508 -13.21 -5.50 1.22
CA VAL A 508 -12.81 -4.29 0.48
C VAL A 508 -13.90 -4.00 -0.54
N ASP A 509 -14.51 -2.81 -0.46
CA ASP A 509 -15.50 -2.39 -1.45
C ASP A 509 -14.77 -1.71 -2.62
N GLY A 510 -14.59 -2.44 -3.72
CA GLY A 510 -13.62 -2.12 -4.77
C GLY A 510 -12.49 -3.15 -4.91
N PHE A 511 -11.36 -2.68 -5.45
CA PHE A 511 -10.14 -3.46 -5.62
C PHE A 511 -9.29 -3.51 -4.33
N THR A 512 -8.62 -4.63 -4.11
CA THR A 512 -7.53 -4.79 -3.12
C THR A 512 -6.30 -3.95 -3.47
N ASP A 513 -5.34 -3.87 -2.54
CA ASP A 513 -4.04 -3.24 -2.81
C ASP A 513 -3.21 -4.02 -3.85
N GLU A 514 -3.39 -5.34 -3.94
CA GLU A 514 -2.89 -6.15 -5.08
C GLU A 514 -3.54 -5.76 -6.43
N GLY A 515 -4.77 -5.25 -6.42
CA GLY A 515 -5.46 -4.80 -7.63
C GLY A 515 -6.46 -5.81 -8.19
N LEU A 516 -7.07 -6.60 -7.31
CA LEU A 516 -8.07 -7.58 -7.65
C LEU A 516 -9.43 -7.18 -7.07
N ALA A 517 -10.51 -7.40 -7.82
CA ALA A 517 -11.87 -7.24 -7.34
C ALA A 517 -12.68 -8.51 -7.55
N ILE A 518 -13.51 -8.87 -6.57
CA ILE A 518 -14.55 -9.88 -6.75
C ILE A 518 -15.75 -9.22 -7.43
N VAL A 519 -16.16 -9.80 -8.55
CA VAL A 519 -17.35 -9.37 -9.31
C VAL A 519 -18.44 -10.43 -9.22
N ASP A 520 -19.68 -9.98 -9.02
CA ASP A 520 -20.87 -10.85 -8.97
C ASP A 520 -21.69 -10.73 -10.26
N VAL A 521 -22.17 -11.86 -10.76
CA VAL A 521 -23.24 -11.94 -11.78
C VAL A 521 -24.30 -12.91 -11.26
N SER A 522 -25.44 -12.39 -10.84
CA SER A 522 -26.61 -13.17 -10.37
C SER A 522 -26.26 -14.20 -9.28
N GLY A 523 -25.39 -13.83 -8.32
CA GLY A 523 -24.95 -14.72 -7.24
C GLY A 523 -23.84 -15.71 -7.64
N ARG A 524 -23.23 -15.56 -8.81
CA ARG A 524 -21.98 -16.26 -9.19
C ARG A 524 -20.83 -15.27 -9.21
N LYS A 525 -19.80 -15.58 -8.43
CA LYS A 525 -18.63 -14.74 -8.19
C LYS A 525 -17.47 -15.15 -9.09
N GLY A 526 -16.71 -14.15 -9.52
CA GLY A 526 -15.47 -14.25 -10.27
C GLY A 526 -14.47 -13.18 -9.83
N VAL A 527 -13.30 -13.13 -10.46
CA VAL A 527 -12.21 -12.19 -10.13
C VAL A 527 -11.77 -11.44 -11.39
N VAL A 528 -11.62 -10.11 -11.26
CA VAL A 528 -11.01 -9.24 -12.28
C VAL A 528 -9.79 -8.51 -11.72
N ASP A 529 -8.83 -8.16 -12.59
CA ASP A 529 -7.73 -7.24 -12.25
C ASP A 529 -8.07 -5.77 -12.60
N ARG A 530 -7.19 -4.83 -12.22
CA ARG A 530 -7.31 -3.39 -12.53
C ARG A 530 -7.42 -3.10 -14.03
N GLY A 531 -6.91 -3.96 -14.91
CA GLY A 531 -7.04 -3.83 -16.36
C GLY A 531 -8.38 -4.37 -16.90
N GLY A 532 -9.22 -4.90 -16.02
CA GLY A 532 -10.51 -5.52 -16.35
C GLY A 532 -10.41 -6.89 -16.98
N ARG A 533 -9.24 -7.53 -16.98
CA ARG A 533 -9.12 -8.92 -17.40
C ARG A 533 -9.79 -9.80 -16.35
N VAL A 534 -10.73 -10.62 -16.81
CA VAL A 534 -11.33 -11.69 -16.00
C VAL A 534 -10.26 -12.77 -15.79
N ILE A 535 -9.88 -13.00 -14.54
CA ILE A 535 -8.95 -14.06 -14.12
C ILE A 535 -9.76 -15.30 -13.76
N VAL A 536 -10.80 -15.15 -12.95
CA VAL A 536 -11.75 -16.22 -12.62
C VAL A 536 -13.12 -15.81 -13.18
N PRO A 537 -13.72 -16.57 -14.11
CA PRO A 537 -15.07 -16.30 -14.60
C PRO A 537 -16.11 -16.23 -13.47
N PRO A 538 -17.20 -15.44 -13.60
CA PRO A 538 -18.33 -15.43 -12.65
C PRO A 538 -19.04 -16.79 -12.56
N ALA A 539 -18.47 -17.71 -11.78
CA ALA A 539 -18.78 -19.14 -11.82
C ALA A 539 -18.95 -19.78 -10.44
N HIS A 540 -18.55 -19.13 -9.34
CA HIS A 540 -18.52 -19.75 -8.01
C HIS A 540 -19.52 -19.09 -7.04
N PRO A 541 -20.41 -19.84 -6.35
CA PRO A 541 -21.32 -19.24 -5.36
C PRO A 541 -20.61 -18.51 -4.22
N ALA A 542 -19.46 -19.03 -3.77
CA ALA A 542 -18.56 -18.36 -2.84
C ALA A 542 -17.15 -18.24 -3.45
N LEU A 543 -16.51 -17.09 -3.22
CA LEU A 543 -15.14 -16.81 -3.62
C LEU A 543 -14.51 -15.87 -2.59
N VAL A 544 -13.24 -16.11 -2.23
CA VAL A 544 -12.43 -15.32 -1.30
C VAL A 544 -11.00 -15.21 -1.84
N ILE A 545 -10.39 -14.03 -1.77
CA ILE A 545 -9.01 -13.81 -2.23
C ILE A 545 -8.01 -14.18 -1.14
N HIS A 546 -7.00 -14.98 -1.50
CA HIS A 546 -5.85 -15.34 -0.67
C HIS A 546 -4.56 -14.82 -1.35
N PRO A 547 -3.48 -14.44 -0.63
CA PRO A 547 -2.28 -13.86 -1.26
C PRO A 547 -1.53 -14.78 -2.22
N VAL A 548 -1.84 -16.09 -2.25
CA VAL A 548 -1.29 -17.04 -3.24
C VAL A 548 -2.34 -17.83 -4.04
N ALA A 549 -3.64 -17.62 -3.81
CA ALA A 549 -4.71 -18.42 -4.43
C ALA A 549 -6.07 -17.67 -4.47
N PHE A 550 -7.07 -18.27 -5.13
CA PHE A 550 -8.47 -17.90 -4.95
C PHE A 550 -9.23 -19.07 -4.33
N LEU A 551 -9.71 -18.91 -3.09
CA LEU A 551 -10.51 -19.93 -2.42
C LEU A 551 -11.93 -19.87 -2.98
N VAL A 552 -12.38 -20.98 -3.55
CA VAL A 552 -13.67 -21.10 -4.23
C VAL A 552 -14.55 -22.12 -3.52
N GLY A 553 -15.81 -21.77 -3.30
CA GLY A 553 -16.77 -22.57 -2.54
C GLY A 553 -18.01 -22.94 -3.34
N SER A 554 -18.49 -24.17 -3.15
CA SER A 554 -19.70 -24.73 -3.73
C SER A 554 -20.96 -24.27 -2.98
N GLY A 555 -22.13 -24.37 -3.62
CA GLY A 555 -23.41 -24.13 -2.96
C GLY A 555 -23.76 -25.17 -1.87
N ALA A 556 -23.00 -26.27 -1.77
CA ALA A 556 -23.12 -27.28 -0.73
C ALA A 556 -22.08 -27.09 0.41
N GLY A 557 -21.33 -25.99 0.41
CA GLY A 557 -20.38 -25.64 1.47
C GLY A 557 -18.98 -26.25 1.33
N GLN A 558 -18.72 -27.03 0.27
CA GLN A 558 -17.37 -27.57 -0.01
C GLN A 558 -16.46 -26.49 -0.60
N TRP A 559 -15.16 -26.57 -0.33
CA TRP A 559 -14.15 -25.62 -0.76
C TRP A 559 -13.01 -26.28 -1.52
N GLY A 560 -12.38 -25.49 -2.39
CA GLY A 560 -11.11 -25.78 -3.07
C GLY A 560 -10.39 -24.48 -3.41
N ALA A 561 -9.33 -24.55 -4.21
CA ALA A 561 -8.55 -23.38 -4.60
C ALA A 561 -8.24 -23.35 -6.10
N LEU A 562 -8.24 -22.15 -6.66
CA LEU A 562 -7.61 -21.83 -7.94
C LEU A 562 -6.27 -21.14 -7.70
N ASP A 563 -5.33 -21.27 -8.63
CA ASP A 563 -4.07 -20.53 -8.64
C ASP A 563 -4.31 -19.04 -8.97
N ARG A 564 -3.25 -18.23 -8.92
CA ARG A 564 -3.32 -16.78 -9.23
C ARG A 564 -3.54 -16.47 -10.72
N ARG A 565 -3.69 -17.47 -11.60
CA ARG A 565 -4.06 -17.34 -13.02
C ARG A 565 -5.52 -17.73 -13.28
N GLY A 566 -6.16 -18.42 -12.33
CA GLY A 566 -7.53 -18.94 -12.42
C GLY A 566 -7.61 -20.44 -12.71
N GLU A 567 -6.48 -21.15 -12.77
CA GLU A 567 -6.42 -22.59 -13.03
C GLU A 567 -6.65 -23.41 -11.75
N PRO A 568 -7.14 -24.65 -11.79
CA PRO A 568 -7.31 -25.49 -10.61
C PRO A 568 -5.98 -25.74 -9.86
N LEU A 569 -6.00 -25.55 -8.53
CA LEU A 569 -4.86 -25.79 -7.63
C LEU A 569 -5.18 -26.85 -6.57
N ILE A 570 -6.37 -26.80 -5.96
CA ILE A 570 -6.88 -27.77 -4.98
C ILE A 570 -8.34 -28.09 -5.32
N ASP A 571 -8.67 -29.37 -5.39
CA ASP A 571 -10.01 -29.85 -5.71
C ASP A 571 -11.09 -29.37 -4.70
N MET A 572 -12.32 -29.21 -5.19
CA MET A 572 -13.45 -28.67 -4.40
C MET A 572 -14.08 -29.74 -3.48
N VAL A 573 -13.26 -30.34 -2.62
CA VAL A 573 -13.64 -31.47 -1.74
C VAL A 573 -13.58 -31.15 -0.25
N HIS A 574 -12.92 -30.06 0.15
CA HIS A 574 -12.65 -29.75 1.56
C HIS A 574 -13.91 -29.22 2.28
N PRO A 575 -14.14 -29.54 3.56
CA PRO A 575 -15.36 -29.14 4.26
C PRO A 575 -15.35 -27.68 4.73
N SER A 576 -14.19 -27.03 4.83
CA SER A 576 -14.08 -25.62 5.20
C SER A 576 -12.98 -24.88 4.44
N ARG A 577 -12.92 -23.56 4.64
CA ARG A 577 -11.80 -22.71 4.16
C ARG A 577 -10.48 -23.04 4.85
N ALA A 578 -10.50 -23.46 6.12
CA ALA A 578 -9.28 -23.74 6.88
C ALA A 578 -8.53 -24.95 6.30
N ASP A 579 -9.23 -26.04 5.99
CA ASP A 579 -8.60 -27.24 5.43
C ASP A 579 -7.93 -26.97 4.06
N VAL A 580 -8.42 -25.98 3.30
CA VAL A 580 -7.80 -25.53 2.04
C VAL A 580 -6.58 -24.66 2.31
N MET A 581 -6.59 -23.81 3.34
CA MET A 581 -5.42 -23.03 3.77
C MET A 581 -4.29 -23.96 4.23
N ASP A 582 -4.60 -24.94 5.08
CA ASP A 582 -3.65 -25.94 5.58
C ASP A 582 -3.04 -26.78 4.45
N GLU A 583 -3.76 -26.96 3.33
CA GLU A 583 -3.26 -27.62 2.12
C GLU A 583 -2.37 -26.68 1.28
N ILE A 584 -2.75 -25.41 1.13
CA ILE A 584 -1.91 -24.38 0.49
C ILE A 584 -0.59 -24.22 1.23
N ASP A 585 -0.61 -24.14 2.56
CA ASP A 585 0.61 -23.96 3.35
C ASP A 585 1.52 -25.20 3.32
N ARG A 586 0.95 -26.41 3.19
CA ARG A 586 1.72 -27.62 2.87
C ARG A 586 2.36 -27.56 1.48
N LEU A 587 1.62 -27.16 0.44
CA LEU A 587 2.16 -26.94 -0.91
C LEU A 587 3.23 -25.82 -0.96
N LEU A 588 3.16 -24.83 -0.07
CA LEU A 588 4.17 -23.79 0.07
C LEU A 588 5.39 -24.22 0.91
N ALA A 589 5.23 -25.16 1.85
CA ALA A 589 6.30 -25.57 2.77
C ALA A 589 7.51 -26.19 2.05
N ASP A 590 7.28 -26.93 0.96
CA ASP A 590 8.33 -27.45 0.08
C ASP A 590 9.15 -26.33 -0.59
N THR A 591 8.56 -25.14 -0.77
CA THR A 591 9.26 -23.94 -1.25
C THR A 591 9.88 -23.16 -0.10
N LYS A 592 10.97 -23.69 0.49
CA LYS A 592 11.78 -22.96 1.48
C LYS A 592 12.12 -21.55 0.95
N PRO A 593 11.69 -20.47 1.63
CA PRO A 593 12.00 -19.12 1.18
C PRO A 593 13.51 -18.89 1.30
N VAL A 594 14.16 -18.62 0.18
CA VAL A 594 15.50 -18.02 0.18
C VAL A 594 15.36 -16.65 0.84
N LEU A 595 16.06 -16.42 1.96
CA LEU A 595 16.18 -15.17 2.73
C LEU A 595 15.16 -14.07 2.38
#